data_AF-A0A0C5W1L6-F1
#
_entry.id   AF-A0A0C5W1L6-F1
#
_cell.length_a   1.000
_cell.length_b   1.000
_cell.length_c   1.000
_cell.angle_alpha   90.00
_cell.angle_beta   90.00
_cell.angle_gamma   90.00
#
_symmetry.space_group_name_H-M   'P 1'
#
loop_
_entity.id
_entity.type
_entity.pdbx_description
1 polymer ?
#
loop_
_entity_poly.entity_id
_entity_poly.type
_entity_poly.pdbx_seq_one_letter_code
_entity_poly.pdbx_strand_id
1 'polypeptide(L)'
;MKKILIGWLLLLSSIIVLNGTDYLARRKDGHIKTGELDETVYWLIQCPIILIVVYLWWTGSKRLDWPSKLLLMLFQSGLAMFIWFYITLSYICYAGIDCT
;
A
#
# COMPACT_ATOMS: atom_id res chain seq x y z
N MET A 1 6.71 15.21 12.14
CA MET A 1 7.64 14.35 11.37
C MET A 1 7.61 12.87 11.79
N LYS A 2 7.91 12.48 13.05
CA LYS A 2 7.89 11.05 13.47
C LYS A 2 6.61 10.29 13.09
N LYS A 3 5.43 10.90 13.25
CA LYS A 3 4.13 10.30 12.85
C LYS A 3 3.99 10.07 11.34
N ILE A 4 4.57 10.96 10.52
CA ILE A 4 4.55 10.82 9.05
C ILE A 4 5.35 9.58 8.65
N LEU A 5 6.53 9.42 9.25
CA LEU A 5 7.39 8.25 9.04
C LEU A 5 6.70 6.94 9.48
N ILE A 6 6.02 6.95 10.63
CA ILE A 6 5.25 5.77 11.09
C ILE A 6 4.14 5.42 10.09
N GLY A 7 3.41 6.42 9.57
CA GLY A 7 2.41 6.21 8.53
C GLY A 7 3.01 5.55 7.28
N TRP A 8 4.18 6.01 6.85
CA TRP A 8 4.90 5.39 5.73
C TRP A 8 5.31 3.95 6.00
N LEU A 9 5.87 3.66 7.18
CA LEU A 9 6.25 2.30 7.55
C LEU A 9 5.04 1.37 7.55
N LEU A 10 3.91 1.79 8.13
CA LEU A 10 2.68 1.01 8.14
C LEU A 10 2.16 0.73 6.72
N LEU A 11 2.15 1.76 5.86
CA LEU A 11 1.73 1.61 4.48
C LEU A 11 2.61 0.58 3.74
N LEU A 12 3.93 0.75 3.79
CA LEU A 12 4.88 -0.14 3.11
C LEU A 12 4.79 -1.58 3.62
N SER A 13 4.74 -1.76 4.95
CA SER A 13 4.59 -3.09 5.56
C SER A 13 3.28 -3.75 5.13
N SER A 14 2.18 -3.00 5.03
CA SER A 14 0.90 -3.57 4.59
C SER A 14 0.93 -4.08 3.16
N ILE A 15 1.59 -3.34 2.26
CA ILE A 15 1.71 -3.72 0.84
C ILE A 15 2.57 -4.98 0.72
N ILE A 16 3.67 -5.05 1.46
CA ILE A 16 4.56 -6.22 1.48
C ILE A 16 3.83 -7.44 2.02
N VAL A 17 3.11 -7.31 3.14
CA VAL A 17 2.34 -8.41 3.73
C VAL A 17 1.29 -8.89 2.74
N LEU A 18 0.54 -7.98 2.12
CA LEU A 18 -0.54 -8.33 1.21
C LEU A 18 -0.02 -9.06 -0.04
N ASN A 19 1.00 -8.54 -0.70
CA ASN A 19 1.62 -9.20 -1.86
C ASN A 19 2.28 -10.53 -1.46
N GLY A 20 2.88 -10.60 -0.27
CA GLY A 20 3.45 -11.85 0.27
C GLY A 20 2.38 -12.90 0.53
N THR A 21 1.23 -12.52 1.10
CA THR A 21 0.10 -13.43 1.34
C THR A 21 -0.55 -13.89 0.03
N ASP A 22 -0.71 -12.99 -0.94
CA ASP A 22 -1.24 -13.34 -2.27
C ASP A 22 -0.30 -14.34 -2.97
N TYR A 23 1.01 -14.06 -2.98
CA TYR A 23 2.01 -14.99 -3.52
C TYR A 23 1.96 -16.37 -2.86
N LEU A 24 1.89 -16.43 -1.53
CA LEU A 24 1.84 -17.69 -0.79
C LEU A 24 0.54 -18.47 -1.06
N ALA A 25 -0.60 -17.79 -1.12
CA ALA A 25 -1.88 -18.40 -1.45
C ALA A 25 -1.84 -19.02 -2.86
N ARG A 26 -1.44 -18.22 -3.87
CA ARG A 26 -1.30 -18.65 -5.26
C ARG A 26 -0.32 -19.82 -5.43
N ARG A 27 0.79 -19.82 -4.67
CA ARG A 27 1.76 -20.92 -4.68
C ARG A 27 1.19 -22.20 -4.07
N LYS A 28 0.40 -22.09 -3.00
CA LYS A 28 -0.24 -23.23 -2.34
C LYS A 28 -1.29 -23.89 -3.23
N ASP A 29 -2.02 -23.10 -3.99
CA ASP A 29 -3.09 -23.59 -4.88
C ASP A 29 -2.54 -24.14 -6.22
N GLY A 30 -1.22 -24.10 -6.44
CA GLY A 30 -0.58 -24.58 -7.68
C GLY A 30 -0.83 -23.69 -8.91
N HIS A 31 -1.59 -22.61 -8.74
CA HIS A 31 -2.08 -21.74 -9.80
C HIS A 31 -1.51 -20.33 -9.66
N ILE A 32 -0.18 -20.21 -9.81
CA ILE A 32 0.52 -18.92 -9.63
C ILE A 32 -0.02 -17.82 -10.57
N LYS A 33 -0.42 -18.21 -11.78
CA LYS A 33 -0.92 -17.27 -12.80
C LYS A 33 -2.40 -16.87 -12.65
N THR A 34 -3.22 -17.68 -11.98
CA THR A 34 -4.69 -17.54 -12.05
C THR A 34 -5.40 -17.53 -10.70
N GLY A 35 -4.75 -17.90 -9.60
CA GLY A 35 -5.33 -17.73 -8.27
C GLY A 35 -5.35 -16.25 -7.91
N GLU A 36 -6.39 -15.74 -7.28
CA GLU A 36 -6.46 -14.34 -6.83
C GLU A 36 -6.83 -14.33 -5.35
N LEU A 37 -6.17 -13.49 -4.56
CA LEU A 37 -6.67 -13.17 -3.23
C LEU A 37 -8.06 -12.54 -3.36
N ASP A 38 -9.02 -13.02 -2.57
CA ASP A 38 -10.38 -12.47 -2.55
C ASP A 38 -10.35 -10.95 -2.33
N GLU A 39 -11.07 -10.23 -3.19
CA GLU A 39 -11.08 -8.76 -3.19
C GLU A 39 -11.61 -8.20 -1.86
N THR A 40 -12.53 -8.91 -1.20
CA THR A 40 -13.05 -8.51 0.12
C THR A 40 -11.96 -8.53 1.17
N VAL A 41 -11.11 -9.57 1.17
CA VAL A 41 -9.95 -9.69 2.06
C VAL A 41 -8.95 -8.57 1.81
N TYR A 42 -8.72 -8.23 0.54
CA TYR A 42 -7.87 -7.11 0.14
C TYR A 42 -8.35 -5.79 0.79
N TRP A 43 -9.62 -5.45 0.57
CA TRP A 43 -10.21 -4.20 1.08
C TRP A 43 -10.31 -4.16 2.60
N LEU A 44 -10.62 -5.28 3.25
CA LEU A 44 -10.66 -5.39 4.70
C LEU A 44 -9.31 -5.08 5.35
N ILE A 45 -8.20 -5.42 4.70
CA ILE A 45 -6.85 -5.14 5.21
C ILE A 45 -6.42 -3.71 4.85
N GLN A 46 -6.63 -3.27 3.61
CA GLN A 46 -6.10 -1.99 3.14
C GLN A 46 -6.87 -0.77 3.64
N CYS A 47 -8.20 -0.80 3.70
CA CYS A 47 -9.00 0.36 4.13
C CYS A 47 -8.64 0.87 5.54
N PRO A 48 -8.59 0.02 6.59
CA PRO A 48 -8.22 0.47 7.92
C PRO A 48 -6.80 1.08 7.97
N ILE A 49 -5.86 0.48 7.24
CA ILE A 49 -4.47 0.95 7.19
C ILE A 49 -4.39 2.31 6.52
N ILE A 50 -5.05 2.50 5.37
CA ILE A 50 -5.11 3.79 4.67
C ILE A 50 -5.67 4.88 5.59
N LEU A 51 -6.77 4.60 6.31
CA LEU A 51 -7.38 5.55 7.24
C LEU A 51 -6.40 5.94 8.37
N ILE A 52 -5.69 4.96 8.95
CA ILE A 52 -4.68 5.20 9.99
C ILE A 52 -3.52 6.04 9.44
N VAL A 53 -3.04 5.74 8.23
CA VAL A 53 -1.92 6.45 7.59
C VAL A 53 -2.31 7.90 7.32
N VAL A 54 -3.49 8.14 6.73
CA VAL A 54 -4.02 9.49 6.49
C VAL A 54 -4.15 10.27 7.79
N TYR A 55 -4.67 9.64 8.85
CA TYR A 55 -4.75 10.26 10.18
C TYR A 55 -3.37 10.61 10.77
N LEU A 56 -2.39 9.73 10.63
CA LEU A 56 -1.02 9.97 11.11
C LEU A 56 -0.33 11.09 10.33
N TRP A 57 -0.54 11.17 9.02
CA TRP A 57 -0.03 12.27 8.18
C TRP A 57 -0.70 13.60 8.55
N TRP A 58 -2.01 13.59 8.73
CA TRP A 58 -2.78 14.77 9.15
C TRP A 58 -2.36 15.30 10.53
N THR A 59 -2.14 14.41 11.51
CA THR A 59 -1.71 14.81 12.85
C THR A 59 -0.21 15.09 12.94
N GLY A 60 0.59 14.54 12.02
CA GLY A 60 2.02 14.78 11.90
C GLY A 60 2.38 16.14 11.30
N SER A 61 1.41 16.80 10.65
CA SER A 61 1.53 18.08 9.94
C SER A 61 0.84 19.25 10.66
N LYS A 62 0.52 19.13 11.96
CA LYS A 62 -0.18 20.16 12.76
C LYS A 62 0.45 21.57 12.77
N ARG A 63 1.73 21.70 12.42
CA ARG A 63 2.46 22.98 12.42
C ARG A 63 2.35 23.75 11.09
N LEU A 64 1.76 23.15 10.06
CA LEU A 64 1.59 23.76 8.76
C LEU A 64 0.25 24.51 8.69
N ASP A 65 0.22 25.61 7.95
CA ASP A 65 -1.00 26.27 7.51
C ASP A 65 -1.83 25.34 6.61
N TRP A 66 -3.12 25.65 6.47
CA TRP A 66 -4.07 24.77 5.78
C TRP A 66 -3.69 24.49 4.31
N PRO A 67 -3.29 25.50 3.49
CA PRO A 67 -2.79 25.27 2.13
C PRO A 67 -1.57 24.35 2.07
N SER A 68 -0.52 24.63 2.85
CA SER A 68 0.69 23.79 2.88
C SER A 68 0.40 22.37 3.33
N LYS A 69 -0.54 22.22 4.26
CA LYS A 69 -0.98 20.91 4.75
C LYS A 69 -1.69 20.11 3.66
N LEU A 70 -2.58 20.75 2.90
CA LEU A 70 -3.26 20.11 1.77
C LEU A 70 -2.25 19.68 0.69
N LEU A 71 -1.31 20.56 0.35
CA LEU A 71 -0.25 20.27 -0.62
C LEU A 71 0.61 19.07 -0.18
N LEU A 72 1.00 19.03 1.10
CA LEU A 72 1.71 17.89 1.68
C LEU A 72 0.87 16.61 1.55
N MET A 73 -0.41 16.63 1.92
CA MET A 73 -1.27 15.45 1.82
C MET A 73 -1.38 14.94 0.37
N LEU A 74 -1.59 15.84 -0.60
CA LEU A 74 -1.64 15.49 -2.02
C LEU A 74 -0.33 14.87 -2.49
N PHE A 75 0.80 15.45 -2.11
CA PHE A 75 2.12 14.91 -2.42
C PHE A 75 2.34 13.51 -1.83
N GLN A 76 2.00 13.31 -0.55
CA GLN A 76 2.15 12.02 0.13
C GLN A 76 1.25 10.94 -0.52
N SER A 77 0.00 11.29 -0.87
CA SER A 77 -0.90 10.38 -1.57
C SER A 77 -0.40 10.02 -2.97
N GLY A 78 0.09 11.00 -3.73
CA GLY A 78 0.67 10.76 -5.06
C GLY A 78 1.90 9.84 -4.98
N LEU A 79 2.79 10.09 -4.02
CA LEU A 79 3.95 9.23 -3.77
C LEU A 79 3.54 7.81 -3.35
N ALA A 80 2.50 7.67 -2.53
CA ALA A 80 1.99 6.38 -2.09
C ALA A 80 1.42 5.56 -3.25
N MET A 81 0.64 6.20 -4.14
CA MET A 81 0.14 5.55 -5.35
C MET A 81 1.28 5.10 -6.26
N PHE A 82 2.30 5.95 -6.45
CA PHE A 82 3.47 5.60 -7.27
C PHE A 82 4.23 4.39 -6.70
N ILE A 83 4.48 4.36 -5.39
CA ILE A 83 5.15 3.24 -4.72
C ILE A 83 4.30 1.98 -4.79
N TRP A 84 2.99 2.09 -4.55
CA TRP A 84 2.06 0.96 -4.63
C TRP A 84 2.06 0.36 -6.04
N PHE A 85 2.00 1.20 -7.08
CA PHE A 85 2.10 0.76 -8.46
C PHE A 85 3.43 0.06 -8.74
N TYR A 86 4.56 0.64 -8.33
CA TYR A 86 5.89 0.07 -8.55
C TYR A 86 6.06 -1.29 -7.87
N ILE A 87 5.63 -1.43 -6.61
CA ILE A 87 5.73 -2.71 -5.87
C ILE A 87 4.81 -3.76 -6.50
N THR A 88 3.58 -3.38 -6.85
CA THR A 88 2.61 -4.30 -7.47
C THR A 88 3.09 -4.77 -8.83
N LEU A 89 3.62 -3.87 -9.67
CA LEU A 89 4.22 -4.24 -10.95
C LEU A 89 5.43 -5.18 -10.75
N SER A 90 6.30 -4.88 -9.79
CA SER A 90 7.45 -5.74 -9.47
C SER A 90 7.00 -7.14 -9.02
N TYR A 91 5.92 -7.21 -8.24
CA TYR A 91 5.30 -8.46 -7.83
C TYR A 91 4.75 -9.26 -9.02
N ILE A 92 3.96 -8.62 -9.89
CA ILE A 92 3.38 -9.24 -11.10
C ILE A 92 4.50 -9.83 -11.98
N CYS A 93 5.56 -9.06 -12.21
CA CYS A 93 6.71 -9.51 -12.99
C CYS A 93 7.45 -10.68 -12.32
N TYR A 94 7.68 -10.64 -11.01
CA TYR A 94 8.36 -11.70 -10.27
C TYR A 94 7.54 -13.00 -10.20
N ALA A 95 6.23 -12.88 -10.00
CA ALA A 95 5.31 -14.01 -9.98
C ALA A 95 5.07 -14.60 -11.38
N GLY A 96 5.43 -13.87 -12.45
CA GLY A 96 5.27 -14.31 -13.84
C GLY A 96 3.80 -14.36 -14.28
N ILE A 97 2.96 -13.51 -13.67
CA ILE A 97 1.50 -13.46 -13.95
C ILE A 97 1.26 -12.88 -15.35
N ASP A 98 2.07 -11.89 -15.80
CA ASP A 98 1.93 -11.23 -17.12
C ASP A 98 3.26 -11.04 -17.89
N CYS A 99 4.29 -11.84 -17.60
CA CYS A 99 5.51 -11.84 -18.42
C CYS A 99 5.41 -12.86 -19.58
N THR A 100 4.54 -12.56 -20.55
CA THR A 100 4.51 -13.17 -21.89
C THR A 100 4.13 -12.14 -22.93
#